data_AF-A0A484DLB7-F1
#
_entry.id   AF-A0A484DLB7-F1
#
_cell.length_a   1.000
_cell.length_b   1.000
_cell.length_c   1.000
_cell.angle_alpha   90.00
_cell.angle_beta   90.00
_cell.angle_gamma   90.00
#
_symmetry.space_group_name_H-M   'P 1'
#
loop_
_entity.id
_entity.type
_entity.pdbx_description
1 polymer ?
#
loop_
_entity_poly.entity_id
_entity_poly.type
_entity_poly.pdbx_seq_one_letter_code
_entity_poly.pdbx_strand_id
1 'polypeptide(L)'
;MWVARRFLSSVAQRSQYAGQSGLFRRPQHGCLPELELRYLQCTCCWRSRVPVAGFETLNATISSTSEPCKEDNRSLDACYTSEQRDAILQLLNTATPSEMAGVKLLRGRKSLNVVEYRTKNGPFKTLESVVNVPLLKHKSAVIVFNSILNPVKKERKVRIQLAKFIRPEVDRSWLEDATSIVSLICGTNKIAWAHVDRGMTVLDWQQVECPNFLRGTYMASAYLNDVSTVLALLPSADFYIIEKSSISVQNTALFPVMAHMRTVEAMLFALLEPRNSSPESNIPPRVLNMMRTAVGRHFGLMVGESRTSGAQTVRQLMTESVTQKLPRINFPPELLVKYRNSFQMGSRRGGEELCDALLQAVAFYELLSESSS
;
A
#
# COMPACT_ATOMS: atom_id res chain seq x y z
N MET A 1 56.81 39.30 16.15
CA MET A 1 58.06 38.51 16.07
C MET A 1 57.85 37.29 16.95
N TRP A 2 57.79 36.09 16.37
CA TRP A 2 58.89 35.09 16.37
C TRP A 2 59.26 34.68 17.81
N VAL A 3 59.36 33.42 18.24
CA VAL A 3 59.38 32.10 17.59
C VAL A 3 59.37 31.05 18.73
N ALA A 4 58.62 29.96 18.55
CA ALA A 4 58.93 28.53 18.81
C ALA A 4 59.53 28.04 20.16
N ARG A 5 59.54 26.76 20.57
CA ARG A 5 59.43 25.42 19.92
C ARG A 5 59.27 24.38 21.07
N ARG A 6 58.28 23.48 21.03
CA ARG A 6 58.34 21.99 20.80
C ARG A 6 59.29 21.15 21.67
N PHE A 7 58.78 20.03 22.22
CA PHE A 7 59.14 18.59 22.03
C PHE A 7 58.12 17.74 22.85
N LEU A 8 57.25 16.87 22.30
CA LEU A 8 57.40 15.44 21.87
C LEU A 8 58.18 14.58 22.90
N SER A 9 57.83 13.36 23.34
CA SER A 9 56.86 12.33 22.92
C SER A 9 56.93 11.11 23.89
N SER A 10 55.80 10.40 24.08
CA SER A 10 55.55 8.95 24.33
C SER A 10 56.59 8.03 25.03
N VAL A 11 56.13 7.14 25.93
CA VAL A 11 56.03 5.65 25.75
C VAL A 11 55.62 4.93 27.07
N ALA A 12 54.50 4.19 26.97
CA ALA A 12 54.07 2.87 27.48
C ALA A 12 54.47 2.24 28.85
N GLN A 13 53.50 1.41 29.32
CA GLN A 13 53.55 0.19 30.17
C GLN A 13 53.60 0.37 31.71
N ARG A 14 52.99 -0.47 32.57
CA ARG A 14 51.90 -1.48 32.56
C ARG A 14 51.84 -2.02 34.03
N SER A 15 50.68 -2.53 34.47
CA SER A 15 50.47 -3.47 35.60
C SER A 15 50.56 -2.90 37.03
N GLN A 16 49.92 -3.41 38.09
CA GLN A 16 48.83 -4.36 38.41
C GLN A 16 48.67 -4.32 39.95
N TYR A 17 47.60 -4.96 40.48
CA TYR A 17 47.32 -5.33 41.89
C TYR A 17 46.65 -4.26 42.78
N ALA A 18 45.65 -4.49 43.65
CA ALA A 18 44.68 -5.54 44.01
C ALA A 18 44.56 -5.59 45.56
N GLY A 19 43.31 -5.61 46.08
CA GLY A 19 42.94 -6.07 47.44
C GLY A 19 43.09 -5.01 48.56
N GLN A 20 42.28 -4.94 49.64
CA GLN A 20 41.18 -5.70 50.26
C GLN A 20 40.38 -4.69 51.14
N SER A 21 39.16 -4.84 51.67
CA SER A 21 38.61 -5.84 52.62
C SER A 21 37.15 -5.46 52.95
N GLY A 22 36.17 -6.37 52.93
CA GLY A 22 35.53 -7.00 54.12
C GLY A 22 34.04 -6.58 54.21
N LEU A 23 33.01 -7.40 54.52
CA LEU A 23 32.90 -8.46 55.53
C LEU A 23 31.70 -9.43 55.27
N PHE A 24 31.96 -10.73 55.54
CA PHE A 24 31.16 -11.85 56.09
C PHE A 24 29.93 -12.54 55.41
N ARG A 25 30.21 -13.84 55.12
CA ARG A 25 29.50 -15.13 55.37
C ARG A 25 28.23 -15.57 54.60
N ARG A 26 28.42 -16.63 53.79
CA ARG A 26 27.43 -17.66 53.40
C ARG A 26 27.16 -18.67 54.54
N PRO A 27 26.05 -19.43 54.45
CA PRO A 27 26.19 -20.87 54.16
C PRO A 27 25.38 -21.34 52.95
N GLN A 28 25.82 -22.47 52.40
CA GLN A 28 25.38 -23.13 51.16
C GLN A 28 24.03 -23.86 51.33
N HIS A 29 23.11 -23.71 50.38
CA HIS A 29 22.57 -24.76 49.49
C HIS A 29 21.39 -24.20 48.68
N GLY A 30 21.37 -24.47 47.38
CA GLY A 30 20.31 -24.07 46.45
C GLY A 30 20.83 -23.27 45.26
N CYS A 31 21.47 -23.96 44.31
CA CYS A 31 21.82 -23.41 43.01
C CYS A 31 20.54 -22.91 42.29
N LEU A 32 20.40 -21.59 42.18
CA LEU A 32 19.65 -20.98 41.08
C LEU A 32 20.52 -21.08 39.82
N PRO A 33 19.98 -21.54 38.68
CA PRO A 33 20.76 -21.68 37.47
C PRO A 33 21.16 -20.31 36.91
N GLU A 34 22.41 -20.26 36.49
CA GLU A 34 23.08 -19.22 35.73
C GLU A 34 22.27 -18.88 34.47
N LEU A 35 21.91 -17.59 34.31
CA LEU A 35 21.27 -17.09 33.10
C LEU A 35 22.29 -17.05 31.96
N GLU A 36 22.43 -18.18 31.26
CA GLU A 36 23.05 -18.20 29.95
C GLU A 36 22.22 -17.39 28.95
N LEU A 37 22.90 -16.55 28.18
CA LEU A 37 22.36 -15.88 26.99
C LEU A 37 21.96 -16.94 25.95
N ARG A 38 20.69 -17.35 25.96
CA ARG A 38 20.13 -18.18 24.91
C ARG A 38 19.77 -17.34 23.69
N TYR A 39 20.42 -17.63 22.57
CA TYR A 39 20.00 -17.19 21.25
C TYR A 39 18.55 -17.60 20.99
N LEU A 40 17.71 -16.65 20.62
CA LEU A 40 16.34 -16.91 20.17
C LEU A 40 16.40 -17.57 18.78
N GLN A 41 16.18 -18.87 18.73
CA GLN A 41 15.96 -19.61 17.49
C GLN A 41 14.59 -19.25 16.92
N CYS A 42 14.59 -18.82 15.66
CA CYS A 42 13.41 -18.55 14.86
C CYS A 42 12.63 -19.84 14.62
N THR A 43 11.42 -19.93 15.19
CA THR A 43 10.49 -21.06 15.01
C THR A 43 9.75 -21.02 13.65
N CYS A 44 10.03 -20.03 12.80
CA CYS A 44 9.31 -19.81 11.54
C CYS A 44 9.90 -20.57 10.33
N CYS A 45 11.02 -21.28 10.48
CA CYS A 45 11.82 -21.75 9.34
C CYS A 45 11.95 -23.28 9.18
N TRP A 46 11.14 -24.12 9.84
CA TRP A 46 11.22 -25.57 9.61
C TRP A 46 9.96 -26.17 8.95
N ARG A 47 10.18 -26.63 7.71
CA ARG A 47 9.31 -27.46 6.84
C ARG A 47 8.14 -26.74 6.16
N SER A 48 8.46 -26.10 5.04
CA SER A 48 7.74 -26.36 3.79
C SER A 48 8.75 -26.41 2.66
N ARG A 49 8.94 -27.58 2.06
CA ARG A 49 9.54 -27.66 0.72
C ARG A 49 8.58 -26.92 -0.19
N VAL A 50 9.00 -25.80 -0.76
CA VAL A 50 8.26 -25.11 -1.81
C VAL A 50 8.31 -26.03 -3.04
N PRO A 51 7.19 -26.59 -3.52
CA PRO A 51 7.16 -27.18 -4.85
C PRO A 51 7.31 -26.02 -5.83
N VAL A 52 8.31 -26.10 -6.71
CA VAL A 52 8.38 -25.22 -7.88
C VAL A 52 7.09 -25.42 -8.66
N ALA A 53 6.21 -24.43 -8.66
CA ALA A 53 4.96 -24.48 -9.39
C ALA A 53 5.28 -24.51 -10.90
N GLY A 54 5.19 -25.71 -11.47
CA GLY A 54 5.21 -25.95 -12.91
C GLY A 54 3.97 -25.38 -13.60
N PHE A 55 4.05 -25.28 -14.91
CA PHE A 55 3.17 -24.53 -15.82
C PHE A 55 1.73 -25.10 -15.95
N GLU A 56 1.26 -25.95 -15.04
CA GLU A 56 0.08 -26.80 -15.24
C GLU A 56 -1.16 -26.36 -14.45
N THR A 57 -1.02 -25.45 -13.47
CA THR A 57 -2.15 -25.00 -12.62
C THR A 57 -3.02 -23.90 -13.22
N LEU A 58 -2.80 -23.50 -14.48
CA LEU A 58 -3.61 -22.48 -15.17
C LEU A 58 -4.86 -23.02 -15.87
N ASN A 59 -5.04 -24.35 -15.96
CA ASN A 59 -6.14 -24.94 -16.72
C ASN A 59 -7.41 -25.22 -15.91
N ALA A 60 -7.40 -25.05 -14.58
CA ALA A 60 -8.52 -25.44 -13.72
C ALA A 60 -9.52 -24.30 -13.40
N THR A 61 -9.24 -23.04 -13.75
CA THR A 61 -10.09 -21.88 -13.37
C THR A 61 -10.90 -21.30 -14.53
N ILE A 62 -11.01 -22.01 -15.67
CA ILE A 62 -11.81 -21.56 -16.83
C ILE A 62 -13.10 -22.39 -17.02
N SER A 63 -13.31 -23.44 -16.22
CA SER A 63 -14.56 -24.19 -16.22
C SER A 63 -15.58 -23.59 -15.27
N SER A 64 -16.18 -22.46 -15.66
CA SER A 64 -17.57 -22.09 -15.31
C SER A 64 -17.87 -20.66 -15.78
N THR A 65 -18.42 -20.54 -17.00
CA THR A 65 -19.62 -19.76 -17.32
C THR A 65 -19.81 -19.70 -18.84
N SER A 66 -20.94 -20.26 -19.28
CA SER A 66 -21.53 -20.28 -20.63
C SER A 66 -20.78 -20.99 -21.76
N GLU A 67 -21.51 -21.84 -22.48
CA GLU A 67 -21.05 -22.87 -23.42
C GLU A 67 -20.04 -22.36 -24.47
N PRO A 68 -18.87 -23.00 -24.59
CA PRO A 68 -18.04 -22.86 -25.78
C PRO A 68 -18.66 -23.72 -26.88
N CYS A 69 -18.94 -23.11 -28.03
CA CYS A 69 -19.22 -23.84 -29.27
C CYS A 69 -18.16 -24.93 -29.44
N LYS A 70 -18.59 -26.20 -29.37
CA LYS A 70 -17.79 -27.33 -29.79
C LYS A 70 -17.59 -27.20 -31.30
N GLU A 71 -16.34 -27.02 -31.75
CA GLU A 71 -15.73 -27.57 -32.98
C GLU A 71 -14.49 -26.74 -33.40
N ASP A 72 -13.31 -27.32 -33.18
CA ASP A 72 -11.99 -26.79 -33.49
C ASP A 72 -11.64 -26.79 -35.01
N ASN A 73 -12.62 -26.70 -35.92
CA ASN A 73 -12.37 -26.72 -37.38
C ASN A 73 -13.15 -25.67 -38.19
N ARG A 74 -13.83 -24.72 -37.53
CA ARG A 74 -14.53 -23.64 -38.24
C ARG A 74 -13.55 -22.48 -38.48
N SER A 75 -13.50 -21.97 -39.72
CA SER A 75 -12.65 -20.82 -40.05
C SER A 75 -13.07 -19.60 -39.23
N LEU A 76 -12.12 -18.72 -38.89
CA LEU A 76 -12.40 -17.53 -38.08
C LEU A 76 -13.42 -16.63 -38.78
N ASP A 77 -13.36 -16.52 -40.11
CA ASP A 77 -14.33 -15.79 -40.92
C ASP A 77 -15.75 -16.35 -40.81
N ALA A 78 -15.92 -17.67 -40.65
CA ALA A 78 -17.26 -18.27 -40.50
C ALA A 78 -17.87 -18.04 -39.10
N CYS A 79 -17.10 -17.50 -38.16
CA CYS A 79 -17.56 -17.22 -36.79
C CYS A 79 -18.14 -15.82 -36.61
N TYR A 80 -18.05 -14.95 -37.63
CA TYR A 80 -18.51 -13.56 -37.57
C TYR A 80 -19.35 -13.22 -38.81
N THR A 81 -20.31 -12.31 -38.64
CA THR A 81 -21.09 -11.75 -39.76
C THR A 81 -20.22 -10.89 -40.68
N SER A 82 -20.68 -10.57 -41.89
CA SER A 82 -19.88 -9.77 -42.83
C SER A 82 -19.54 -8.40 -42.26
N GLU A 83 -20.52 -7.75 -41.65
CA GLU A 83 -20.40 -6.44 -41.03
C GLU A 83 -19.40 -6.47 -39.86
N GLN A 84 -19.43 -7.53 -39.05
CA GLN A 84 -18.47 -7.72 -37.96
C GLN A 84 -17.04 -7.93 -38.46
N ARG A 85 -16.86 -8.74 -39.52
CA ARG A 85 -15.55 -8.96 -40.12
C ARG A 85 -14.96 -7.66 -40.65
N ASP A 86 -15.77 -6.89 -41.38
CA ASP A 86 -15.33 -5.62 -41.95
C ASP A 86 -14.93 -4.62 -40.85
N ALA A 87 -15.71 -4.52 -39.77
CA ALA A 87 -15.37 -3.67 -38.63
C ALA A 87 -14.05 -4.09 -37.94
N ILE A 88 -13.83 -5.39 -37.76
CA ILE A 88 -12.58 -5.92 -37.19
C ILE A 88 -11.38 -5.61 -38.09
N LEU A 89 -11.49 -5.93 -39.38
CA LEU A 89 -10.42 -5.73 -40.36
C LEU A 89 -10.12 -4.23 -40.55
N GLN A 90 -11.14 -3.39 -40.57
CA GLN A 90 -10.99 -1.94 -40.65
C GLN A 90 -10.15 -1.43 -39.48
N LEU A 91 -10.47 -1.82 -38.24
CA LEU A 91 -9.69 -1.40 -37.07
C LEU A 91 -8.26 -1.93 -37.13
N LEU A 92 -8.06 -3.22 -37.42
CA LEU A 92 -6.72 -3.82 -37.47
C LEU A 92 -5.84 -3.28 -38.60
N ASN A 93 -6.41 -2.80 -39.70
CA ASN A 93 -5.68 -2.23 -40.83
C ASN A 93 -5.39 -0.74 -40.68
N THR A 94 -6.21 0.01 -39.95
CA THR A 94 -6.11 1.48 -39.87
C THR A 94 -5.58 1.99 -38.54
N ALA A 95 -5.90 1.33 -37.42
CA ALA A 95 -5.58 1.85 -36.09
C ALA A 95 -4.07 1.93 -35.83
N THR A 96 -3.65 2.94 -35.09
CA THR A 96 -2.29 3.10 -34.55
C THR A 96 -2.06 2.21 -33.33
N PRO A 97 -0.79 1.97 -32.92
CA PRO A 97 -0.51 1.20 -31.70
C PRO A 97 -1.15 1.80 -30.43
N SER A 98 -1.28 3.13 -30.36
CA SER A 98 -1.95 3.86 -29.29
C SER A 98 -3.45 3.60 -29.27
N GLU A 99 -4.11 3.61 -30.42
CA GLU A 99 -5.55 3.34 -30.53
C GLU A 99 -5.86 1.86 -30.22
N MET A 100 -5.00 0.94 -30.67
CA MET A 100 -5.13 -0.49 -30.35
C MET A 100 -4.89 -0.83 -28.88
N ALA A 101 -4.27 0.05 -28.09
CA ALA A 101 -4.07 -0.17 -26.66
C ALA A 101 -5.38 -0.22 -25.86
N GLY A 102 -6.48 0.30 -26.42
CA GLY A 102 -7.83 0.19 -25.86
C GLY A 102 -8.41 -1.24 -25.94
N VAL A 103 -7.97 -2.04 -26.91
CA VAL A 103 -8.51 -3.38 -27.19
C VAL A 103 -7.88 -4.44 -26.28
N LYS A 104 -8.70 -5.34 -25.74
CA LYS A 104 -8.23 -6.43 -24.86
C LYS A 104 -7.22 -7.31 -25.60
N LEU A 105 -6.08 -7.59 -24.96
CA LEU A 105 -4.96 -8.37 -25.51
C LEU A 105 -4.20 -7.75 -26.70
N LEU A 106 -4.45 -6.49 -27.10
CA LEU A 106 -3.64 -5.79 -28.11
C LEU A 106 -2.69 -4.72 -27.53
N ARG A 107 -2.34 -4.79 -26.25
CA ARG A 107 -1.40 -3.83 -25.64
C ARG A 107 0.06 -4.22 -25.86
N GLY A 108 0.92 -3.20 -25.89
CA GLY A 108 2.37 -3.36 -25.90
C GLY A 108 2.87 -4.04 -27.19
N ARG A 109 3.69 -5.09 -27.05
CA ARG A 109 4.31 -5.77 -28.20
C ARG A 109 3.30 -6.30 -29.22
N LYS A 110 2.08 -6.66 -28.80
CA LYS A 110 1.07 -7.22 -29.71
C LYS A 110 0.53 -6.20 -30.71
N SER A 111 0.27 -4.95 -30.32
CA SER A 111 -0.13 -3.91 -31.29
C SER A 111 1.00 -3.55 -32.24
N LEU A 112 2.24 -3.51 -31.75
CA LEU A 112 3.42 -3.29 -32.61
C LEU A 112 3.56 -4.39 -33.66
N ASN A 113 3.40 -5.66 -33.26
CA ASN A 113 3.45 -6.79 -34.20
C ASN A 113 2.34 -6.73 -35.26
N VAL A 114 1.14 -6.25 -34.91
CA VAL A 114 0.04 -6.07 -35.87
C VAL A 114 0.40 -5.00 -36.91
N VAL A 115 0.92 -3.84 -36.48
CA VAL A 115 1.36 -2.78 -37.40
C VAL A 115 2.53 -3.27 -38.26
N GLU A 116 3.54 -3.89 -37.67
CA GLU A 116 4.70 -4.41 -38.39
C GLU A 116 4.29 -5.46 -39.43
N TYR A 117 3.39 -6.38 -39.06
CA TYR A 117 2.92 -7.41 -39.97
C TYR A 117 2.16 -6.83 -41.16
N ARG A 118 1.22 -5.90 -40.94
CA ARG A 118 0.46 -5.28 -42.03
C ARG A 118 1.32 -4.36 -42.91
N THR A 119 2.36 -3.73 -42.35
CA THR A 119 3.33 -2.94 -43.13
C THR A 119 4.18 -3.83 -44.03
N LYS A 120 4.54 -5.04 -43.59
CA LYS A 120 5.37 -5.98 -44.37
C LYS A 120 4.58 -6.82 -45.38
N ASN A 121 3.37 -7.26 -45.02
CA ASN A 121 2.59 -8.24 -45.79
C ASN A 121 1.37 -7.61 -46.48
N GLY A 122 1.16 -6.30 -46.31
CA GLY A 122 -0.05 -5.62 -46.74
C GLY A 122 -1.22 -5.75 -45.74
N PRO A 123 -2.35 -5.06 -46.01
CA PRO A 123 -3.50 -5.11 -45.12
C PRO A 123 -4.08 -6.52 -44.99
N PHE A 124 -4.60 -6.86 -43.82
CA PHE A 124 -5.32 -8.09 -43.55
C PHE A 124 -6.57 -8.15 -44.43
N LYS A 125 -6.74 -9.24 -45.18
CA LYS A 125 -7.90 -9.48 -46.06
C LYS A 125 -8.94 -10.39 -45.43
N THR A 126 -8.51 -11.25 -44.52
CA THR A 126 -9.37 -12.24 -43.83
C THR A 126 -8.99 -12.32 -42.35
N LEU A 127 -9.90 -12.78 -41.50
CA LEU A 127 -9.60 -12.91 -40.07
C LEU A 127 -8.56 -14.00 -39.77
N GLU A 128 -8.41 -15.00 -40.63
CA GLU A 128 -7.39 -16.04 -40.53
C GLU A 128 -5.98 -15.46 -40.67
N SER A 129 -5.81 -14.44 -41.52
CA SER A 129 -4.52 -13.81 -41.73
C SER A 129 -3.97 -13.15 -40.46
N VAL A 130 -4.84 -12.81 -39.51
CA VAL A 130 -4.45 -12.24 -38.20
C VAL A 130 -3.73 -13.27 -37.32
N VAL A 131 -3.96 -14.58 -37.52
CA VAL A 131 -3.31 -15.66 -36.75
C VAL A 131 -1.82 -15.80 -37.08
N ASN A 132 -1.40 -15.26 -38.23
CA ASN A 132 -0.01 -15.23 -38.66
C ASN A 132 0.80 -14.13 -37.94
N VAL A 133 0.14 -13.22 -37.22
CA VAL A 133 0.82 -12.20 -36.43
C VAL A 133 1.50 -12.85 -35.21
N PRO A 134 2.79 -12.55 -34.95
CA PRO A 134 3.47 -13.08 -33.78
C PRO A 134 2.73 -12.76 -32.48
N LEU A 135 2.57 -13.78 -31.61
CA LEU A 135 1.88 -13.72 -30.31
C LEU A 135 0.34 -13.56 -30.37
N LEU A 136 -0.26 -13.74 -31.55
CA LEU A 136 -1.70 -13.60 -31.76
C LEU A 136 -2.27 -14.89 -32.39
N LYS A 137 -2.40 -15.94 -31.56
CA LYS A 137 -2.94 -17.25 -31.99
C LYS A 137 -4.47 -17.28 -31.96
N HIS A 138 -5.09 -18.29 -32.56
CA HIS A 138 -6.54 -18.43 -32.73
C HIS A 138 -7.36 -18.02 -31.48
N LYS A 139 -7.09 -18.62 -30.32
CA LYS A 139 -7.77 -18.28 -29.05
C LYS A 139 -7.60 -16.80 -28.65
N SER A 140 -6.42 -16.22 -28.88
CA SER A 140 -6.20 -14.79 -28.62
C SER A 140 -6.89 -13.90 -29.66
N ALA A 141 -6.91 -14.31 -30.94
CA ALA A 141 -7.58 -13.60 -32.02
C ALA A 141 -9.08 -13.45 -31.74
N VAL A 142 -9.74 -14.54 -31.34
CA VAL A 142 -11.16 -14.53 -30.96
C VAL A 142 -11.44 -13.54 -29.82
N ILE A 143 -10.59 -13.50 -28.79
CA ILE A 143 -10.76 -12.55 -27.67
C ILE A 143 -10.58 -11.09 -28.15
N VAL A 144 -9.62 -10.85 -29.05
CA VAL A 144 -9.39 -9.54 -29.65
C VAL A 144 -10.59 -9.10 -30.48
N PHE A 145 -11.11 -9.97 -31.36
CA PHE A 145 -12.25 -9.70 -32.22
C PHE A 145 -13.50 -9.37 -31.40
N ASN A 146 -13.81 -10.19 -30.40
CA ASN A 146 -14.91 -9.93 -29.48
C ASN A 146 -14.75 -8.61 -28.72
N SER A 147 -13.51 -8.21 -28.39
CA SER A 147 -13.22 -6.92 -27.74
C SER A 147 -13.32 -5.72 -28.68
N ILE A 148 -13.13 -5.91 -29.99
CA ILE A 148 -13.31 -4.87 -31.01
C ILE A 148 -14.80 -4.63 -31.24
N LEU A 149 -15.57 -5.72 -31.38
CA LEU A 149 -17.02 -5.67 -31.61
C LEU A 149 -17.79 -5.17 -30.39
N ASN A 150 -17.32 -5.52 -29.19
CA ASN A 150 -17.91 -5.07 -27.93
C ASN A 150 -16.88 -4.25 -27.14
N PRO A 151 -16.65 -2.98 -27.52
CA PRO A 151 -15.73 -2.11 -26.80
C PRO A 151 -16.33 -1.81 -25.43
N VAL A 152 -15.91 -2.57 -24.41
CA VAL A 152 -16.26 -2.25 -23.03
C VAL A 152 -15.66 -0.88 -22.76
N LYS A 153 -16.50 0.15 -22.53
CA LYS A 153 -16.10 1.46 -22.00
C LYS A 153 -15.47 1.26 -20.62
N LYS A 154 -14.25 0.74 -20.56
CA LYS A 154 -13.49 0.59 -19.32
C LYS A 154 -12.75 1.90 -19.09
N GLU A 155 -13.42 2.84 -18.45
CA GLU A 155 -12.72 3.55 -17.38
C GLU A 155 -12.10 2.45 -16.50
N ARG A 156 -10.77 2.38 -16.47
CA ARG A 156 -10.04 1.37 -15.70
C ARG A 156 -10.19 1.71 -14.21
N LYS A 157 -11.35 1.46 -13.64
CA LYS A 157 -11.47 1.22 -12.20
C LYS A 157 -10.88 -0.15 -11.95
N VAL A 158 -9.59 -0.19 -11.62
CA VAL A 158 -9.01 -1.38 -10.98
C VAL A 158 -9.84 -1.57 -9.71
N ARG A 159 -10.67 -2.61 -9.67
CA ARG A 159 -11.52 -2.88 -8.51
C ARG A 159 -10.61 -3.30 -7.35
N ILE A 160 -10.24 -2.35 -6.50
CA ILE A 160 -9.34 -2.56 -5.36
C ILE A 160 -10.21 -3.22 -4.26
N GLN A 161 -9.95 -4.50 -3.96
CA GLN A 161 -10.63 -5.18 -2.85
C GLN A 161 -9.96 -4.82 -1.53
N LEU A 162 -10.70 -4.19 -0.60
CA LEU A 162 -10.19 -3.74 0.69
C LEU A 162 -9.44 -4.84 1.49
N ALA A 163 -9.97 -6.06 1.49
CA ALA A 163 -9.40 -7.21 2.22
C ALA A 163 -7.95 -7.55 1.82
N LYS A 164 -7.49 -7.14 0.62
CA LYS A 164 -6.10 -7.36 0.19
C LYS A 164 -5.12 -6.36 0.79
N PHE A 165 -5.60 -5.22 1.26
CA PHE A 165 -4.77 -4.07 1.63
C PHE A 165 -4.88 -3.68 3.10
N ILE A 166 -5.74 -4.36 3.86
CA ILE A 166 -5.83 -4.26 5.31
C ILE A 166 -5.17 -5.47 5.98
N ARG A 167 -4.42 -5.22 7.05
CA ARG A 167 -3.78 -6.26 7.88
C ARG A 167 -3.88 -5.91 9.37
N PRO A 168 -4.10 -6.86 10.29
CA PRO A 168 -4.49 -8.25 10.05
C PRO A 168 -5.83 -8.36 9.30
N GLU A 169 -6.12 -9.56 8.79
CA GLU A 169 -7.40 -9.81 8.12
C GLU A 169 -8.52 -9.78 9.17
N VAL A 170 -9.59 -9.05 8.86
CA VAL A 170 -10.77 -8.88 9.72
C VAL A 170 -11.99 -9.18 8.88
N ASP A 171 -12.95 -9.90 9.45
CA ASP A 171 -14.20 -10.17 8.74
C ASP A 171 -14.90 -8.87 8.39
N ARG A 172 -15.39 -8.83 7.16
CA ARG A 172 -15.98 -7.65 6.57
C ARG A 172 -17.16 -7.11 7.39
N SER A 173 -17.96 -7.97 8.01
CA SER A 173 -19.10 -7.56 8.84
C SER A 173 -18.67 -6.62 9.96
N TRP A 174 -17.54 -6.88 10.61
CA TRP A 174 -17.01 -5.99 11.66
C TRP A 174 -16.59 -4.64 11.11
N LEU A 175 -15.98 -4.61 9.93
CA LEU A 175 -15.59 -3.36 9.28
C LEU A 175 -16.83 -2.57 8.83
N GLU A 176 -17.87 -3.27 8.36
CA GLU A 176 -19.14 -2.68 7.98
C GLU A 176 -19.91 -2.17 9.19
N ASP A 177 -19.83 -2.81 10.36
CA ASP A 177 -20.53 -2.38 11.57
C ASP A 177 -19.84 -1.23 12.31
N ALA A 178 -18.62 -0.86 11.90
CA ALA A 178 -17.88 0.27 12.48
C ALA A 178 -18.66 1.59 12.35
N THR A 179 -18.77 2.30 13.48
CA THR A 179 -19.38 3.64 13.57
C THR A 179 -18.40 4.72 13.16
N SER A 180 -17.13 4.58 13.54
CA SER A 180 -16.08 5.53 13.20
C SER A 180 -14.68 4.90 13.23
N ILE A 181 -13.74 5.52 12.49
CA ILE A 181 -12.34 5.12 12.44
C ILE A 181 -11.42 6.29 12.71
N VAL A 182 -10.24 6.01 13.26
CA VAL A 182 -9.14 6.97 13.35
C VAL A 182 -8.02 6.51 12.42
N SER A 183 -7.77 7.26 11.36
CA SER A 183 -6.68 7.01 10.41
C SER A 183 -5.43 7.76 10.86
N LEU A 184 -4.28 7.07 10.97
CA LEU A 184 -3.01 7.52 11.53
C LEU A 184 -1.89 7.42 10.50
N ILE A 185 -1.14 8.51 10.33
CA ILE A 185 0.07 8.59 9.50
C ILE A 185 1.26 9.00 10.37
N CYS A 186 2.30 8.17 10.37
CA CYS A 186 3.58 8.50 10.98
C CYS A 186 4.49 9.13 9.94
N GLY A 187 4.85 10.40 10.16
CA GLY A 187 5.92 11.09 9.45
C GLY A 187 7.27 10.89 10.13
N THR A 188 8.31 11.55 9.64
CA THR A 188 9.66 11.46 10.23
C THR A 188 9.82 12.25 11.53
N ASN A 189 8.94 13.21 11.79
CA ASN A 189 8.99 14.09 12.95
C ASN A 189 7.61 14.46 13.53
N LYS A 190 6.54 13.80 13.07
CA LYS A 190 5.17 14.10 13.46
C LYS A 190 4.27 12.89 13.28
N ILE A 191 3.14 12.89 13.98
CA ILE A 191 2.02 11.98 13.72
C ILE A 191 0.80 12.83 13.38
N ALA A 192 0.10 12.46 12.30
CA ALA A 192 -1.16 13.08 11.92
C ALA A 192 -2.28 12.05 11.96
N TRP A 193 -3.50 12.50 12.25
CA TRP A 193 -4.67 11.65 12.22
C TRP A 193 -5.92 12.35 11.71
N ALA A 194 -6.85 11.55 11.19
CA ALA A 194 -8.21 11.95 10.84
C ALA A 194 -9.21 10.97 11.48
N HIS A 195 -10.15 11.49 12.28
CA HIS A 195 -11.29 10.75 12.81
C HIS A 195 -12.48 10.97 11.88
N VAL A 196 -12.98 9.89 11.29
CA VAL A 196 -14.06 9.94 10.29
C VAL A 196 -15.12 8.91 10.64
N ASP A 197 -16.38 9.35 10.66
CA ASP A 197 -17.52 8.48 10.90
C ASP A 197 -17.99 7.76 9.62
N ARG A 198 -18.88 6.79 9.79
CA ARG A 198 -19.50 6.05 8.70
C ARG A 198 -20.33 6.94 7.76
N GLY A 199 -20.80 8.09 8.24
CA GLY A 199 -21.49 9.10 7.46
C GLY A 199 -20.58 9.91 6.53
N MET A 200 -19.29 9.55 6.42
CA MET A 200 -18.27 10.28 5.68
C MET A 200 -18.16 11.72 6.19
N THR A 201 -18.16 11.93 7.51
CA THR A 201 -17.96 13.23 8.16
C THR A 201 -16.64 13.23 8.94
N VAL A 202 -15.82 14.26 8.73
CA VAL A 202 -14.59 14.47 9.50
C VAL A 202 -14.96 15.02 10.88
N LEU A 203 -14.76 14.21 11.92
CA LEU A 203 -15.04 14.58 13.30
C LEU A 203 -13.85 15.30 13.95
N ASP A 204 -12.64 14.84 13.66
CA ASP A 204 -11.39 15.45 14.12
C ASP A 204 -10.29 15.27 13.07
N TRP A 205 -9.40 16.25 12.96
CA TRP A 205 -8.29 16.21 12.01
C TRP A 205 -7.15 17.08 12.51
N GLN A 206 -6.05 16.44 12.92
CA GLN A 206 -4.94 17.11 13.61
C GLN A 206 -3.59 16.44 13.34
N GLN A 207 -2.52 17.13 13.75
CA GLN A 207 -1.17 16.59 13.74
C GLN A 207 -0.38 17.11 14.94
N VAL A 208 0.57 16.33 15.42
CA VAL A 208 1.43 16.63 16.57
C VAL A 208 2.88 16.38 16.19
N GLU A 209 3.74 17.37 16.47
CA GLU A 209 5.18 17.20 16.32
C GLU A 209 5.73 16.27 17.40
N CYS A 210 6.63 15.38 17.00
CA CYS A 210 7.28 14.39 17.84
C CYS A 210 8.78 14.72 17.87
N PRO A 211 9.24 15.55 18.83
CA PRO A 211 10.59 16.10 18.81
C PRO A 211 11.69 15.05 18.99
N ASN A 212 11.38 13.87 19.50
CA ASN A 212 12.36 12.79 19.69
C ASN A 212 12.46 11.86 18.47
N PHE A 213 11.56 12.00 17.48
CA PHE A 213 11.58 11.18 16.28
C PHE A 213 12.79 11.53 15.40
N LEU A 214 13.50 10.48 14.98
CA LEU A 214 14.70 10.55 14.13
C LEU A 214 15.75 11.60 14.57
N ARG A 215 15.81 11.95 15.85
CA ARG A 215 16.80 12.88 16.40
C ARG A 215 17.94 12.14 17.07
N GLY A 216 19.08 12.07 16.38
CA GLY A 216 20.32 11.51 16.92
C GLY A 216 20.19 10.01 17.21
N THR A 217 20.56 9.61 18.42
CA THR A 217 20.54 8.20 18.84
C THR A 217 19.11 7.70 19.03
N TYR A 218 18.82 6.54 18.45
CA TYR A 218 17.53 5.87 18.64
C TYR A 218 17.34 5.45 20.12
N MET A 219 16.34 6.02 20.78
CA MET A 219 15.97 5.68 22.16
C MET A 219 14.48 5.37 22.27
N ALA A 220 14.14 4.12 22.60
CA ALA A 220 12.76 3.63 22.65
C ALA A 220 11.91 4.36 23.71
N SER A 221 12.49 4.71 24.86
CA SER A 221 11.78 5.46 25.91
C SER A 221 11.39 6.87 25.46
N ALA A 222 12.26 7.55 24.70
CA ALA A 222 11.97 8.87 24.16
C ALA A 222 10.83 8.82 23.12
N TYR A 223 10.83 7.79 22.27
CA TYR A 223 9.74 7.54 21.32
C TYR A 223 8.42 7.25 22.05
N LEU A 224 8.46 6.45 23.11
CA LEU A 224 7.28 6.13 23.90
C LEU A 224 6.64 7.37 24.51
N ASN A 225 7.44 8.36 24.96
CA ASN A 225 6.92 9.62 25.49
C ASN A 225 6.15 10.42 24.42
N ASP A 226 6.73 10.56 23.23
CA ASP A 226 6.08 11.26 22.11
C ASP A 226 4.81 10.53 21.67
N VAL A 227 4.88 9.21 21.50
CA VAL A 227 3.71 8.39 21.13
C VAL A 227 2.61 8.48 22.20
N SER A 228 2.96 8.39 23.49
CA SER A 228 1.99 8.50 24.58
C SER A 228 1.28 9.86 24.61
N THR A 229 2.01 10.93 24.27
CA THR A 229 1.44 12.28 24.14
C THR A 229 0.39 12.32 23.02
N VAL A 230 0.67 11.67 21.89
CA VAL A 230 -0.29 11.57 20.78
C VAL A 230 -1.51 10.74 21.19
N LEU A 231 -1.30 9.58 21.83
CA LEU A 231 -2.40 8.70 22.25
C LEU A 231 -3.37 9.38 23.22
N ALA A 232 -2.88 10.25 24.09
CA ALA A 232 -3.73 11.02 25.01
C ALA A 232 -4.68 12.01 24.30
N LEU A 233 -4.39 12.35 23.04
CA LEU A 233 -5.19 13.26 22.21
C LEU A 233 -6.11 12.53 21.23
N LEU A 234 -5.91 11.23 21.01
CA LEU A 234 -6.70 10.48 20.04
C LEU A 234 -8.13 10.26 20.55
N PRO A 235 -9.15 10.48 19.70
CA PRO A 235 -10.51 10.13 20.05
C PRO A 235 -10.69 8.61 20.11
N SER A 236 -11.75 8.18 20.81
CA SER A 236 -12.17 6.78 20.79
C SER A 236 -12.83 6.44 19.45
N ALA A 237 -12.47 5.30 18.88
CA ALA A 237 -13.02 4.78 17.64
C ALA A 237 -13.04 3.25 17.64
N ASP A 238 -13.79 2.65 16.71
CA ASP A 238 -13.90 1.20 16.58
C ASP A 238 -12.61 0.60 16.02
N PHE A 239 -12.03 1.28 15.03
CA PHE A 239 -10.75 0.90 14.43
C PHE A 239 -9.77 2.07 14.34
N TYR A 240 -8.50 1.73 14.57
CA TYR A 240 -7.34 2.62 14.36
C TYR A 240 -6.56 2.13 13.15
N ILE A 241 -6.56 2.90 12.06
CA ILE A 241 -5.96 2.52 10.78
C ILE A 241 -4.60 3.19 10.64
N ILE A 242 -3.52 2.43 10.71
CA ILE A 242 -2.14 2.90 10.59
C ILE A 242 -1.66 2.69 9.15
N GLU A 243 -0.93 3.66 8.60
CA GLU A 243 -0.32 3.49 7.28
C GLU A 243 0.77 2.42 7.30
N LYS A 244 0.65 1.42 6.40
CA LYS A 244 1.73 0.51 6.09
C LYS A 244 2.65 1.11 5.03
N SER A 245 3.78 1.65 5.48
CA SER A 245 4.85 2.13 4.61
C SER A 245 5.47 1.02 3.74
N SER A 246 5.75 1.36 2.48
CA SER A 246 6.31 0.48 1.45
C SER A 246 7.83 0.56 1.30
N ILE A 247 8.56 1.06 2.31
CA ILE A 247 10.03 1.10 2.27
C ILE A 247 10.58 -0.34 2.25
N SER A 248 11.37 -0.66 1.22
CA SER A 248 11.99 -1.97 1.05
C SER A 248 13.14 -2.17 2.05
N VAL A 249 13.16 -3.34 2.69
CA VAL A 249 14.26 -3.78 3.57
C VAL A 249 15.58 -3.89 2.82
N GLN A 250 15.54 -4.07 1.49
CA GLN A 250 16.73 -4.16 0.64
C GLN A 250 17.42 -2.82 0.45
N ASN A 251 16.72 -1.70 0.68
CA ASN A 251 17.30 -0.36 0.59
C ASN A 251 17.95 0.03 1.93
N THR A 252 19.21 -0.34 2.10
CA THR A 252 19.98 -0.09 3.33
C THR A 252 20.18 1.39 3.62
N ALA A 253 20.17 2.27 2.61
CA ALA A 253 20.30 3.72 2.81
C ALA A 253 19.10 4.32 3.55
N LEU A 254 17.91 3.73 3.41
CA LEU A 254 16.69 4.15 4.10
C LEU A 254 16.43 3.37 5.40
N PHE A 255 17.36 2.52 5.83
CA PHE A 255 17.18 1.69 7.03
C PHE A 255 16.83 2.52 8.29
N PRO A 256 17.45 3.67 8.59
CA PRO A 256 17.09 4.45 9.78
C PRO A 256 15.63 4.93 9.75
N VAL A 257 15.16 5.38 8.58
CA VAL A 257 13.76 5.82 8.39
C VAL A 257 12.82 4.62 8.50
N MET A 258 13.17 3.48 7.89
CA MET A 258 12.38 2.26 8.00
C MET A 258 12.27 1.79 9.46
N ALA A 259 13.39 1.72 10.19
CA ALA A 259 13.42 1.31 11.59
C ALA A 259 12.56 2.24 12.46
N HIS A 260 12.66 3.55 12.23
CA HIS A 260 11.79 4.54 12.87
C HIS A 260 10.30 4.27 12.61
N MET A 261 9.89 4.15 11.35
CA MET A 261 8.48 3.93 10.99
C MET A 261 7.95 2.62 11.60
N ARG A 262 8.73 1.54 11.55
CA ARG A 262 8.35 0.24 12.13
C ARG A 262 8.26 0.28 13.65
N THR A 263 9.11 1.07 14.31
CA THR A 263 9.07 1.26 15.76
C THR A 263 7.78 1.95 16.18
N VAL A 264 7.47 3.08 15.55
CA VAL A 264 6.27 3.84 15.90
C VAL A 264 5.02 3.04 15.57
N GLU A 265 4.99 2.35 14.42
CA GLU A 265 3.95 1.37 14.07
C GLU A 265 3.78 0.35 15.20
N ALA A 266 4.85 -0.33 15.63
CA ALA A 266 4.76 -1.35 16.70
C ALA A 266 4.27 -0.78 18.04
N MET A 267 4.70 0.43 18.42
CA MET A 267 4.23 1.09 19.64
C MET A 267 2.74 1.41 19.56
N LEU A 268 2.27 1.94 18.44
CA LEU A 268 0.85 2.25 18.24
C LEU A 268 0.00 0.97 18.31
N PHE A 269 0.41 -0.11 17.63
CA PHE A 269 -0.25 -1.41 17.73
C PHE A 269 -0.32 -1.92 19.18
N ALA A 270 0.78 -1.86 19.92
CA ALA A 270 0.80 -2.37 21.29
C ALA A 270 -0.01 -1.52 22.29
N LEU A 271 -0.10 -0.21 22.06
CA LEU A 271 -0.71 0.72 23.01
C LEU A 271 -2.19 1.03 22.73
N LEU A 272 -2.63 0.91 21.48
CA LEU A 272 -4.04 1.10 21.09
C LEU A 272 -4.87 -0.18 21.22
N GLU A 273 -4.25 -1.36 21.19
CA GLU A 273 -4.97 -2.61 21.47
C GLU A 273 -5.39 -2.68 22.95
N PRO A 274 -6.61 -3.18 23.26
CA PRO A 274 -7.06 -3.35 24.63
C PRO A 274 -6.15 -4.30 25.41
N ARG A 275 -5.65 -3.88 26.57
CA ARG A 275 -4.73 -4.68 27.40
C ARG A 275 -5.31 -5.98 27.96
N ASN A 276 -6.64 -6.12 27.95
CA ASN A 276 -7.37 -7.18 28.66
C ASN A 276 -8.37 -7.93 27.75
N SER A 277 -8.16 -7.97 26.43
CA SER A 277 -8.99 -8.82 25.59
C SER A 277 -8.78 -10.28 25.98
N SER A 278 -9.87 -10.95 26.41
CA SER A 278 -9.84 -12.39 26.62
C SER A 278 -9.45 -13.06 25.30
N PRO A 279 -8.46 -13.98 25.29
CA PRO A 279 -8.05 -14.70 24.08
C PRO A 279 -9.17 -15.55 23.46
N GLU A 280 -10.30 -15.73 24.15
CA GLU A 280 -11.47 -16.51 23.71
C GLU A 280 -12.60 -15.66 23.12
N SER A 281 -12.43 -14.34 23.04
CA SER A 281 -13.43 -13.47 22.44
C SER A 281 -13.24 -13.39 20.92
N ASN A 282 -14.28 -13.64 20.13
CA ASN A 282 -14.31 -13.45 18.66
C ASN A 282 -14.24 -11.96 18.26
N ILE A 283 -13.61 -11.12 19.10
CA ILE A 283 -13.50 -9.68 18.89
C ILE A 283 -12.34 -9.44 17.93
N PRO A 284 -12.56 -8.70 16.82
CA PRO A 284 -11.49 -8.42 15.89
C PRO A 284 -10.44 -7.50 16.51
N PRO A 285 -9.19 -7.55 16.03
CA PRO A 285 -8.18 -6.55 16.37
C PRO A 285 -8.67 -5.16 15.99
N ARG A 286 -8.47 -4.19 16.89
CA ARG A 286 -8.90 -2.79 16.67
C ARG A 286 -7.89 -2.00 15.86
N VAL A 287 -6.62 -2.40 15.89
CA VAL A 287 -5.55 -1.70 15.19
C VAL A 287 -5.24 -2.43 13.90
N LEU A 288 -5.36 -1.72 12.79
CA LEU A 288 -5.20 -2.25 11.45
C LEU A 288 -4.15 -1.44 10.69
N ASN A 289 -3.52 -2.07 9.71
CA ASN A 289 -2.60 -1.48 8.77
C ASN A 289 -3.28 -1.36 7.41
N MET A 290 -3.17 -0.20 6.75
CA MET A 290 -3.63 -0.01 5.38
C MET A 290 -2.45 0.30 4.44
N MET A 291 -2.36 -0.40 3.31
CA MET A 291 -1.24 -0.22 2.38
C MET A 291 -1.26 1.16 1.69
N ARG A 292 -0.18 1.93 1.85
CA ARG A 292 0.02 3.26 1.23
C ARG A 292 -0.21 3.24 -0.29
N THR A 293 0.22 2.18 -0.96
CA THR A 293 0.09 2.04 -2.42
C THR A 293 -1.35 1.80 -2.87
N ALA A 294 -2.19 1.19 -2.03
CA ALA A 294 -3.60 1.01 -2.32
C ALA A 294 -4.33 2.35 -2.29
N VAL A 295 -4.10 3.15 -1.23
CA VAL A 295 -4.62 4.52 -1.10
C VAL A 295 -4.15 5.37 -2.29
N GLY A 296 -2.86 5.30 -2.63
CA GLY A 296 -2.30 6.01 -3.77
C GLY A 296 -2.98 5.65 -5.10
N ARG A 297 -3.23 4.36 -5.37
CA ARG A 297 -3.93 3.92 -6.58
C ARG A 297 -5.39 4.37 -6.60
N HIS A 298 -6.06 4.31 -5.45
CA HIS A 298 -7.46 4.70 -5.30
C HIS A 298 -7.71 6.14 -5.74
N PHE A 299 -6.83 7.07 -5.35
CA PHE A 299 -6.93 8.48 -5.74
C PHE A 299 -6.17 8.84 -7.03
N GLY A 300 -5.61 7.87 -7.76
CA GLY A 300 -4.82 8.15 -8.96
C GLY A 300 -3.51 8.91 -8.71
N LEU A 301 -2.93 8.78 -7.52
CA LEU A 301 -1.71 9.46 -7.08
C LEU A 301 -0.43 8.70 -7.42
N MET A 302 -0.48 7.63 -8.21
CA MET A 302 0.70 6.82 -8.54
C MET A 302 1.32 7.26 -9.86
N VAL A 303 2.62 7.54 -9.85
CA VAL A 303 3.46 7.73 -11.03
C VAL A 303 4.55 6.67 -11.02
N GLY A 304 4.37 5.63 -11.83
CA GLY A 304 5.18 4.42 -11.73
C GLY A 304 4.96 3.71 -10.39
N GLU A 305 6.03 3.53 -9.62
CA GLU A 305 5.99 2.94 -8.27
C GLU A 305 5.94 3.99 -7.16
N SER A 306 6.09 5.27 -7.51
CA SER A 306 6.11 6.38 -6.56
C SER A 306 4.74 7.02 -6.41
N ARG A 307 4.38 7.39 -5.18
CA ARG A 307 3.16 8.13 -4.87
C ARG A 307 3.46 9.63 -4.86
N THR A 308 2.61 10.43 -5.51
CA THR A 308 2.65 11.90 -5.49
C THR A 308 1.85 12.47 -4.31
N SER A 309 2.00 13.77 -4.05
CA SER A 309 1.27 14.49 -3.00
C SER A 309 -0.24 14.42 -3.20
N GLY A 310 -0.96 14.20 -2.09
CA GLY A 310 -2.43 14.22 -2.05
C GLY A 310 -3.05 15.59 -1.85
N ALA A 311 -2.25 16.66 -1.71
CA ALA A 311 -2.73 17.98 -1.29
C ALA A 311 -3.73 18.61 -2.26
N GLN A 312 -3.59 18.36 -3.57
CA GLN A 312 -4.57 18.84 -4.55
C GLN A 312 -5.92 18.12 -4.38
N THR A 313 -5.90 16.80 -4.21
CA THR A 313 -7.11 15.99 -3.97
C THR A 313 -7.83 16.45 -2.71
N VAL A 314 -7.10 16.70 -1.62
CA VAL A 314 -7.69 17.19 -0.37
C VAL A 314 -8.32 18.57 -0.52
N ARG A 315 -7.67 19.51 -1.21
CA ARG A 315 -8.26 20.82 -1.52
C ARG A 315 -9.54 20.72 -2.33
N GLN A 316 -9.58 19.78 -3.28
CA GLN A 316 -10.77 19.49 -4.05
C GLN A 316 -11.88 18.97 -3.12
N LEU A 317 -11.61 17.96 -2.29
CA LEU A 317 -12.58 17.43 -1.33
C LEU A 317 -13.13 18.51 -0.39
N MET A 318 -12.28 19.39 0.13
CA MET A 318 -12.71 20.52 0.97
C MET A 318 -13.64 21.48 0.19
N THR A 319 -13.33 21.77 -1.07
CA THR A 319 -14.17 22.65 -1.91
C THR A 319 -15.49 21.99 -2.27
N GLU A 320 -15.46 20.70 -2.61
CA GLU A 320 -16.63 19.90 -2.96
C GLU A 320 -17.58 19.75 -1.78
N SER A 321 -17.07 19.64 -0.55
CA SER A 321 -17.88 19.55 0.67
C SER A 321 -18.83 20.72 0.89
N VAL A 322 -18.52 21.89 0.34
CA VAL A 322 -19.34 23.10 0.43
C VAL A 322 -20.17 23.32 -0.83
N THR A 323 -19.67 22.90 -1.99
CA THR A 323 -20.25 23.25 -3.29
C THR A 323 -21.18 22.17 -3.85
N GLN A 324 -20.97 20.90 -3.50
CA GLN A 324 -21.77 19.78 -3.99
C GLN A 324 -22.87 19.40 -3.00
N LYS A 325 -24.02 18.98 -3.53
CA LYS A 325 -25.14 18.48 -2.70
C LYS A 325 -24.83 17.14 -2.02
N LEU A 326 -24.01 16.30 -2.66
CA LEU A 326 -23.60 14.98 -2.18
C LEU A 326 -22.07 14.87 -2.30
N PRO A 327 -21.32 15.49 -1.38
CA PRO A 327 -19.87 15.43 -1.42
C PRO A 327 -19.35 14.05 -1.02
N ARG A 328 -18.14 13.72 -1.46
CA ARG A 328 -17.46 12.46 -1.07
C ARG A 328 -17.14 12.40 0.43
N ILE A 329 -16.90 13.55 1.05
CA ILE A 329 -16.65 13.69 2.48
C ILE A 329 -17.11 15.07 2.96
N ASN A 330 -17.71 15.11 4.14
CA ASN A 330 -18.22 16.31 4.79
C ASN A 330 -17.21 16.85 5.79
N PHE A 331 -17.03 18.17 5.80
CA PHE A 331 -16.18 18.85 6.78
C PHE A 331 -17.03 19.82 7.61
N PRO A 332 -16.92 19.78 8.94
CA PRO A 332 -17.40 20.86 9.80
C PRO A 332 -16.82 22.21 9.36
N PRO A 333 -17.61 23.30 9.36
CA PRO A 333 -17.15 24.63 8.95
C PRO A 333 -15.90 25.10 9.69
N GLU A 334 -15.79 24.75 10.97
CA GLU A 334 -14.66 25.07 11.84
C GLU A 334 -13.34 24.48 11.31
N LEU A 335 -13.36 23.23 10.85
CA LEU A 335 -12.19 22.57 10.27
C LEU A 335 -11.80 23.18 8.92
N LEU A 336 -12.79 23.55 8.10
CA LEU A 336 -12.53 24.25 6.83
C LEU A 336 -11.84 25.59 7.07
N VAL A 337 -12.28 26.36 8.05
CA VAL A 337 -11.65 27.64 8.43
C VAL A 337 -10.23 27.39 8.95
N LYS A 338 -10.05 26.41 9.85
CA LYS A 338 -8.75 26.06 10.44
C LYS A 338 -7.71 25.68 9.37
N TYR A 339 -8.10 24.91 8.36
CA TYR A 339 -7.18 24.33 7.38
C TYR A 339 -7.17 25.00 6.01
N ARG A 340 -7.93 26.10 5.81
CA ARG A 340 -8.07 26.83 4.53
C ARG A 340 -6.73 27.10 3.81
N ASN A 341 -5.68 27.41 4.57
CA ASN A 341 -4.37 27.81 4.03
C ASN A 341 -3.30 26.73 4.16
N SER A 342 -3.61 25.57 4.75
CA SER A 342 -2.62 24.55 5.13
C SER A 342 -2.08 23.74 3.96
N PHE A 343 -2.80 23.72 2.82
CA PHE A 343 -2.50 22.85 1.67
C PHE A 343 -2.14 23.63 0.39
N GLN A 344 -1.68 24.88 0.52
CA GLN A 344 -1.24 25.69 -0.61
C GLN A 344 0.11 25.21 -1.16
N MET A 345 0.29 25.27 -2.49
CA MET A 345 1.59 24.98 -3.12
C MET A 345 2.67 25.91 -2.56
N GLY A 346 3.79 25.34 -2.12
CA GLY A 346 4.90 26.11 -1.53
C GLY A 346 4.77 26.39 -0.03
N SER A 347 3.71 25.91 0.64
CA SER A 347 3.65 25.91 2.09
C SER A 347 4.83 25.10 2.65
N ARG A 348 5.79 25.79 3.31
CA ARG A 348 6.87 25.15 4.08
C ARG A 348 6.34 24.35 5.28
N ARG A 349 5.09 24.56 5.68
CA ARG A 349 4.44 23.89 6.81
C ARG A 349 3.84 22.58 6.31
N GLY A 350 4.65 21.52 6.38
CA GLY A 350 4.27 20.18 5.96
C GLY A 350 2.91 19.75 6.51
N GLY A 351 1.99 19.50 5.59
CA GLY A 351 0.66 18.91 5.83
C GLY A 351 0.43 17.66 4.98
N GLU A 352 1.48 17.03 4.47
CA GLU A 352 1.39 15.80 3.70
C GLU A 352 0.82 14.67 4.56
N GLU A 353 1.25 14.54 5.82
CA GLU A 353 0.74 13.55 6.76
C GLU A 353 -0.74 13.80 7.09
N LEU A 354 -1.17 15.06 7.21
CA LEU A 354 -2.58 15.43 7.34
C LEU A 354 -3.39 14.99 6.12
N CYS A 355 -2.87 15.27 4.91
CA CYS A 355 -3.51 14.86 3.66
C CYS A 355 -3.63 13.34 3.59
N ASP A 356 -2.54 12.64 3.87
CA ASP A 356 -2.48 11.18 3.83
C ASP A 356 -3.43 10.55 4.86
N ALA A 357 -3.58 11.13 6.06
CA ALA A 357 -4.47 10.62 7.09
C ALA A 357 -5.94 10.67 6.63
N LEU A 358 -6.33 11.82 6.07
CA LEU A 358 -7.67 12.02 5.54
C LEU A 358 -7.95 11.12 4.32
N LEU A 359 -7.02 11.08 3.37
CA LEU A 359 -7.17 10.25 2.17
C LEU A 359 -7.25 8.77 2.53
N GLN A 360 -6.44 8.30 3.48
CA GLN A 360 -6.52 6.92 3.96
C GLN A 360 -7.89 6.62 4.60
N ALA A 361 -8.46 7.54 5.39
CA ALA A 361 -9.81 7.36 5.96
C ALA A 361 -10.90 7.30 4.88
N VAL A 362 -10.85 8.20 3.90
CA VAL A 362 -11.80 8.19 2.77
C VAL A 362 -11.67 6.91 1.95
N ALA A 363 -10.44 6.49 1.63
CA ALA A 363 -10.21 5.25 0.90
C ALA A 363 -10.70 4.02 1.67
N PHE A 364 -10.56 3.99 2.99
CA PHE A 364 -11.06 2.88 3.81
C PHE A 364 -12.55 2.66 3.59
N TYR A 365 -13.38 3.70 3.75
CA TYR A 365 -14.83 3.58 3.59
C TYR A 365 -15.25 3.37 2.13
N GLU A 366 -14.65 4.07 1.18
CA GLU A 366 -15.00 3.92 -0.23
C GLU A 366 -14.68 2.50 -0.73
N LEU A 367 -13.50 1.97 -0.42
CA LEU A 367 -13.11 0.60 -0.80
C LEU A 367 -13.92 -0.47 -0.08
N LEU A 368 -14.39 -0.18 1.15
CA LEU A 368 -15.36 -1.02 1.83
C LEU A 368 -16.65 -1.06 1.01
N SER A 369 -17.22 0.10 0.63
CA SER A 369 -18.48 0.17 -0.13
C SER A 369 -18.41 -0.39 -1.57
N GLU A 370 -17.29 -0.24 -2.28
CA GLU A 370 -17.18 -0.72 -3.68
C GLU A 370 -17.11 -2.26 -3.80
N SER A 371 -16.86 -2.94 -2.68
CA SER A 371 -16.79 -4.40 -2.63
C SER A 371 -18.11 -5.08 -2.22
N SER A 372 -19.18 -4.32 -1.93
CA SER A 372 -20.55 -4.84 -1.73
C SER A 372 -21.46 -4.74 -2.98
N SER A 373 -21.02 -4.02 -4.01
CA SER A 373 -21.64 -4.00 -5.35
C SER A 373 -21.03 -5.07 -6.26
#